data_AF-A0A2V9KV85-F1
#
_entry.id   AF-A0A2V9KV85-F1
#
_cell.length_a   1.000
_cell.length_b   1.000
_cell.length_c   1.000
_cell.angle_alpha   90.00
_cell.angle_beta   90.00
_cell.angle_gamma   90.00
#
_symmetry.space_group_name_H-M   'P 1'
#
loop_
_entity.id
_entity.type
_entity.pdbx_description
1 polymer ?
#
loop_
_entity_poly.entity_id
_entity_poly.type
_entity_poly.pdbx_seq_one_letter_code
_entity_poly.pdbx_strand_id
1 'polypeptide(L)'
;MLRWRAGNNCTFEIVVRTESGLHPLIGKVYAADSEHVYRAMDKLRDAGFTREAETSIPQPIAYVPLLNLLLQEKVTGLAAKKIFGYGGQRLRAVAAERCARWLAQFHSLSPLSGPVRSVDKILARSLRAAGVVS
;
A
#
# COMPACT_ATOMS: atom_id res chain seq x y z
N MET A 1 12.47 5.98 20.96
CA MET A 1 13.39 5.06 20.26
C MET A 1 12.55 3.92 19.68
N LEU A 2 12.55 3.72 18.36
CA LEU A 2 11.83 2.61 17.72
C LEU A 2 12.62 1.31 17.95
N ARG A 3 11.98 0.30 18.57
CA ARG A 3 12.62 -0.97 18.89
C ARG A 3 12.21 -1.99 17.82
N TRP A 4 13.06 -2.16 16.82
CA TRP A 4 12.85 -3.13 15.73
C TRP A 4 13.14 -4.56 16.24
N ARG A 5 12.32 -5.52 15.84
CA ARG A 5 12.53 -6.96 16.08
C ARG A 5 12.80 -7.63 14.74
N ALA A 6 13.86 -8.42 14.68
CA ALA A 6 14.19 -9.21 13.50
C ALA A 6 12.98 -10.07 13.07
N GLY A 7 12.66 -10.04 11.77
CA GLY A 7 11.59 -10.84 11.16
C GLY A 7 10.24 -10.14 10.96
N ASN A 8 10.01 -8.94 11.54
CA ASN A 8 8.75 -8.21 11.33
C ASN A 8 8.94 -6.88 10.61
N ASN A 9 7.99 -6.56 9.73
CA ASN A 9 7.87 -5.22 9.16
C ASN A 9 7.47 -4.23 10.26
N CYS A 10 8.04 -3.04 10.24
CA CYS A 10 7.72 -1.96 11.18
C CYS A 10 7.16 -0.76 10.40
N THR A 11 6.02 -0.22 10.84
CA THR A 11 5.43 1.01 10.28
C THR A 11 5.36 2.06 11.37
N PHE A 12 5.81 3.28 11.07
CA PHE A 12 5.82 4.39 12.02
C PHE A 12 5.60 5.72 11.30
N GLU A 13 5.19 6.72 12.06
CA GLU A 13 5.05 8.08 11.57
C GLU A 13 6.36 8.85 11.79
N ILE A 14 6.70 9.71 10.83
CA ILE A 14 7.85 10.62 10.90
C ILE A 14 7.33 12.01 10.58
N VAL A 15 7.83 13.03 11.28
CA VAL A 15 7.59 14.42 10.87
C VAL A 15 8.92 14.98 10.41
N VAL A 16 9.00 15.36 9.14
CA VAL A 16 10.18 16.00 8.55
C VAL A 16 9.96 17.50 8.52
N ARG A 17 10.89 18.26 9.07
CA ARG A 17 10.89 19.73 8.96
C ARG A 17 11.75 20.12 7.77
N THR A 18 11.17 20.91 6.88
CA THR A 18 11.84 21.53 5.73
C THR A 18 11.60 23.04 5.78
N GLU A 19 12.22 23.80 4.86
CA GLU A 19 11.94 25.23 4.70
C GLU A 19 10.46 25.53 4.41
N SER A 20 9.77 24.62 3.71
CA SER A 20 8.34 24.74 3.40
C SER A 20 7.41 24.27 4.54
N GLY A 21 7.97 23.86 5.68
CA GLY A 21 7.22 23.51 6.88
C GLY A 21 7.37 22.05 7.33
N LEU A 22 6.39 21.59 8.12
CA LEU A 22 6.33 20.23 8.67
C LEU A 22 5.58 19.30 7.73
N HIS A 23 6.23 18.20 7.36
CA HIS A 23 5.70 17.18 6.45
C HIS A 23 5.56 15.84 7.18
N PRO A 24 4.33 15.40 7.50
CA PRO A 24 4.11 14.10 8.12
C PRO A 24 4.24 13.00 7.06
N LEU A 25 5.07 12.00 7.35
CA LEU A 25 5.38 10.87 6.49
C LEU A 25 5.11 9.55 7.22
N ILE A 26 5.03 8.47 6.46
CA ILE A 26 5.01 7.10 6.98
C ILE A 26 6.30 6.41 6.56
N GLY A 27 7.04 5.91 7.55
CA GLY A 27 8.16 5.00 7.36
C GLY A 27 7.72 3.54 7.46
N LYS A 28 8.14 2.72 6.50
CA LYS A 28 7.94 1.26 6.48
C LYS A 28 9.30 0.57 6.38
N VAL A 29 9.74 -0.06 7.45
CA VAL A 29 10.94 -0.92 7.49
C VAL A 29 10.51 -2.34 7.15
N TYR A 30 11.16 -2.93 6.16
CA TYR A 30 10.92 -4.30 5.72
C TYR A 30 11.95 -5.26 6.34
N ALA A 31 11.52 -6.49 6.60
CA ALA A 31 12.41 -7.53 7.12
C ALA A 31 13.46 -8.00 6.09
N ALA A 32 13.21 -7.79 4.80
CA ALA A 32 14.10 -8.10 3.69
C ALA A 32 14.08 -6.96 2.67
N ASP A 33 15.09 -6.92 1.78
CA ASP A 33 15.17 -5.91 0.75
C ASP A 33 13.88 -5.82 -0.08
N SER A 34 13.36 -4.61 -0.19
CA SER A 34 12.08 -4.29 -0.76
C SER A 34 12.15 -3.08 -1.70
N GLU A 35 13.33 -2.79 -2.31
CA GLU A 35 13.48 -1.71 -3.30
C GLU A 35 12.46 -1.84 -4.44
N HIS A 36 12.15 -3.07 -4.85
CA HIS A 36 11.15 -3.35 -5.89
C HIS A 36 9.77 -2.77 -5.57
N VAL A 37 9.41 -2.61 -4.28
CA VAL A 37 8.16 -1.96 -3.86
C VAL A 37 8.20 -0.47 -4.19
N TYR A 38 9.31 0.21 -3.86
CA TYR A 38 9.51 1.62 -4.21
C TYR A 38 9.44 1.81 -5.73
N ARG A 39 10.15 0.98 -6.51
CA ARG A 39 10.12 1.02 -7.98
C ARG A 39 8.71 0.78 -8.54
N ALA A 40 7.94 -0.13 -7.95
CA ALA A 40 6.57 -0.37 -8.38
C ALA A 40 5.66 0.84 -8.11
N MET A 41 5.79 1.47 -6.95
CA MET A 41 5.05 2.71 -6.64
C MET A 41 5.45 3.87 -7.55
N ASP A 42 6.74 3.99 -7.86
CA ASP A 42 7.29 5.00 -8.77
C ASP A 42 6.66 4.89 -10.16
N LYS A 43 6.65 3.67 -10.71
CA LYS A 43 5.99 3.36 -11.99
C LYS A 43 4.48 3.60 -11.98
N LEU A 44 3.81 3.31 -10.88
CA LEU A 44 2.37 3.59 -10.74
C LEU A 44 2.09 5.08 -10.76
N ARG A 45 2.91 5.88 -10.06
CA ARG A 45 2.79 7.34 -10.10
C ARG A 45 2.94 7.84 -11.54
N ASP A 46 3.93 7.34 -12.28
CA ASP A 46 4.16 7.71 -13.68
C ASP A 46 3.01 7.24 -14.60
N ALA A 47 2.30 6.15 -14.24
CA ALA A 47 1.11 5.65 -14.92
C ALA A 47 -0.19 6.40 -14.56
N GLY A 48 -0.11 7.50 -13.80
CA GLY A 48 -1.25 8.36 -13.49
C GLY A 48 -1.86 8.16 -12.10
N PHE A 49 -1.26 7.34 -11.23
CA PHE A 49 -1.68 7.21 -9.83
C PHE A 49 -1.05 8.33 -8.97
N THR A 50 -1.27 9.58 -9.38
CA THR A 50 -0.74 10.77 -8.68
C THR A 50 -1.57 11.09 -7.44
N ARG A 51 -1.09 12.02 -6.62
CA ARG A 51 -1.74 12.42 -5.37
C ARG A 51 -3.14 13.00 -5.58
N GLU A 52 -3.32 13.74 -6.66
CA GLU A 52 -4.54 14.47 -7.01
C GLU A 52 -5.58 13.58 -7.70
N ALA A 53 -5.19 12.38 -8.15
CA ALA A 53 -6.09 11.44 -8.79
C ALA A 53 -7.13 10.89 -7.79
N GLU A 54 -8.36 10.67 -8.25
CA GLU A 54 -9.39 9.96 -7.45
C GLU A 54 -8.91 8.55 -7.06
N THR A 55 -8.06 7.96 -7.92
CA THR A 55 -7.42 6.67 -7.73
C THR A 55 -5.93 6.81 -7.44
N SER A 56 -5.61 7.56 -6.39
CA SER A 56 -4.22 7.81 -5.98
C SER A 56 -3.58 6.63 -5.25
N ILE A 57 -2.25 6.68 -5.17
CA ILE A 57 -1.46 5.95 -4.19
C ILE A 57 -0.72 6.95 -3.29
N PRO A 58 -0.32 6.58 -2.06
CA PRO A 58 0.62 7.37 -1.28
C PRO A 58 1.88 7.63 -2.08
N GLN A 59 2.34 8.88 -2.14
CA GLN A 59 3.51 9.21 -2.93
C GLN A 59 4.76 8.51 -2.35
N PRO A 60 5.54 7.77 -3.16
CA PRO A 60 6.79 7.17 -2.72
C PRO A 60 7.89 8.25 -2.67
N ILE A 61 8.33 8.62 -1.47
CA ILE A 61 9.27 9.74 -1.28
C ILE A 61 10.71 9.27 -1.47
N ALA A 62 11.09 8.17 -0.82
CA ALA A 62 12.42 7.61 -0.92
C ALA A 62 12.47 6.15 -0.46
N TYR A 63 13.46 5.41 -0.94
CA TYR A 63 13.89 4.15 -0.36
C TYR A 63 15.31 4.30 0.18
N VAL A 64 15.54 3.86 1.43
CA VAL A 64 16.86 3.87 2.08
C VAL A 64 17.32 2.42 2.25
N PRO A 65 18.16 1.89 1.34
CA PRO A 65 18.52 0.47 1.31
C PRO A 65 19.17 -0.02 2.60
N LEU A 66 20.04 0.80 3.20
CA LEU A 66 20.74 0.48 4.45
C LEU A 66 19.77 0.11 5.60
N LEU A 67 18.54 0.64 5.56
CA LEU A 67 17.52 0.43 6.60
C LEU A 67 16.36 -0.43 6.11
N ASN A 68 16.37 -0.92 4.86
CA ASN A 68 15.19 -1.48 4.18
C ASN A 68 13.94 -0.60 4.39
N LEU A 69 14.11 0.72 4.33
CA LEU A 69 13.11 1.69 4.73
C LEU A 69 12.50 2.37 3.49
N LEU A 70 11.19 2.21 3.33
CA LEU A 70 10.38 3.02 2.41
C LEU A 70 9.77 4.20 3.16
N LEU A 71 10.02 5.41 2.66
CA LEU A 71 9.35 6.64 3.07
C LEU A 71 8.26 6.97 2.06
N GLN A 72 7.05 7.23 2.55
CA GLN A 72 5.91 7.58 1.73
C GLN A 72 5.08 8.68 2.41
N GLU A 73 4.25 9.37 1.62
CA GLU A 73 3.27 10.34 2.13
C GLU A 73 2.38 9.73 3.22
N LYS A 74 2.07 10.51 4.26
CA LYS A 74 0.98 10.19 5.18
C LYS A 74 -0.35 10.64 4.58
N VAL A 75 -1.14 9.68 4.09
CA VAL A 75 -2.51 9.93 3.64
C VAL A 75 -3.44 10.01 4.85
N THR A 76 -4.21 11.09 4.94
CA THR A 76 -5.24 11.28 5.96
C THR A 76 -6.59 10.71 5.49
N GLY A 77 -7.43 10.30 6.43
CA GLY A 77 -8.78 9.82 6.13
C GLY A 77 -9.15 8.55 6.88
N LEU A 78 -10.37 8.07 6.59
CA LEU A 78 -10.90 6.87 7.22
C LEU A 78 -10.45 5.62 6.46
N ALA A 79 -9.75 4.72 7.14
CA ALA A 79 -9.35 3.46 6.56
C ALA A 79 -10.58 2.63 6.13
N ALA A 80 -10.58 2.11 4.90
CA ALA A 80 -11.65 1.26 4.38
C ALA A 80 -11.99 0.09 5.32
N LYS A 81 -10.97 -0.50 5.98
CA LYS A 81 -11.15 -1.54 7.00
C LYS A 81 -12.11 -1.12 8.13
N LYS A 82 -12.04 0.15 8.59
CA LYS A 82 -12.94 0.66 9.62
C LYS A 82 -14.37 0.81 9.08
N ILE A 83 -14.52 1.23 7.82
CA ILE A 83 -15.84 1.32 7.16
C ILE A 83 -16.47 -0.06 7.01
N PHE A 84 -15.71 -1.06 6.57
CA PHE A 84 -16.22 -2.43 6.45
C PHE A 84 -16.53 -3.07 7.80
N GLY A 85 -15.70 -2.81 8.82
CA GLY A 85 -15.89 -3.38 10.16
C GLY A 85 -17.03 -2.74 10.96
N TYR A 86 -17.22 -1.43 10.85
CA TYR A 86 -18.11 -0.69 11.76
C TYR A 86 -19.15 0.19 11.05
N GLY A 87 -19.04 0.38 9.74
CA GLY A 87 -19.97 1.21 8.97
C GLY A 87 -21.29 0.48 8.68
N GLY A 88 -22.37 1.24 8.52
CA GLY A 88 -23.68 0.70 8.09
C GLY A 88 -23.67 0.23 6.64
N GLN A 89 -24.71 -0.52 6.24
CA GLN A 89 -24.78 -1.19 4.93
C GLN A 89 -24.53 -0.24 3.74
N ARG A 90 -25.13 0.95 3.75
CA ARG A 90 -24.94 1.96 2.70
C ARG A 90 -23.49 2.41 2.58
N LEU A 91 -22.81 2.68 3.70
CA LEU A 91 -21.40 3.10 3.70
C LEU A 91 -20.49 1.98 3.20
N ARG A 92 -20.76 0.73 3.59
CA ARG A 92 -20.03 -0.44 3.09
C ARG A 92 -20.19 -0.61 1.58
N ALA A 93 -21.40 -0.43 1.05
CA ALA A 93 -21.65 -0.52 -0.39
C ALA A 93 -20.85 0.54 -1.18
N VAL A 94 -20.88 1.80 -0.72
CA VAL A 94 -20.12 2.90 -1.35
C VAL A 94 -18.60 2.64 -1.27
N ALA A 95 -18.10 2.15 -0.13
CA ALA A 95 -16.69 1.81 0.01
C ALA A 95 -16.27 0.65 -0.92
N ALA A 96 -17.10 -0.40 -1.01
CA ALA A 96 -16.87 -1.51 -1.92
C ALA A 96 -16.80 -1.06 -3.38
N GLU A 97 -17.74 -0.21 -3.80
CA GLU A 97 -17.76 0.34 -5.15
C GLU A 97 -16.51 1.16 -5.47
N ARG A 98 -16.11 2.08 -4.57
CA ARG A 98 -14.87 2.87 -4.74
C ARG A 98 -13.63 1.98 -4.81
N CYS A 99 -13.52 0.97 -3.94
CA CYS A 99 -12.42 0.01 -3.99
C CYS A 99 -12.41 -0.78 -5.31
N ALA A 100 -13.58 -1.19 -5.80
CA ALA A 100 -13.69 -1.93 -7.05
C ALA A 100 -13.26 -1.07 -8.26
N ARG A 101 -13.70 0.20 -8.32
CA ARG A 101 -13.25 1.13 -9.38
C ARG A 101 -11.75 1.38 -9.32
N TRP A 102 -11.20 1.60 -8.12
CA TRP A 102 -9.75 1.76 -7.94
C TRP A 102 -8.99 0.53 -8.46
N LEU A 103 -9.43 -0.67 -8.09
CA LEU A 103 -8.79 -1.92 -8.50
C LEU A 103 -8.91 -2.16 -10.00
N ALA A 104 -10.06 -1.84 -10.60
CA ALA A 104 -10.25 -1.94 -12.05
C ALA A 104 -9.28 -1.03 -12.80
N GLN A 105 -9.13 0.22 -12.35
CA GLN A 105 -8.16 1.15 -12.95
C GLN A 105 -6.73 0.68 -12.75
N PHE A 106 -6.38 0.14 -11.58
CA PHE A 106 -5.09 -0.49 -11.33
C PHE A 106 -4.81 -1.63 -12.32
N HIS A 107 -5.76 -2.54 -12.53
CA HIS A 107 -5.59 -3.62 -13.51
C HIS A 107 -5.43 -3.13 -14.95
N SER A 108 -6.07 -2.03 -15.32
CA SER A 108 -5.99 -1.48 -16.68
C SER A 108 -4.71 -0.68 -16.95
N LEU A 109 -4.18 0.03 -15.96
CA LEU A 109 -3.09 1.00 -16.14
C LEU A 109 -1.75 0.55 -15.54
N SER A 110 -1.76 -0.41 -14.61
CA SER A 110 -0.55 -0.81 -13.90
C SER A 110 0.44 -1.52 -14.84
N PRO A 111 1.68 -1.03 -14.94
CA PRO A 111 2.69 -1.70 -15.75
C PRO A 111 3.03 -3.06 -15.13
N LEU A 112 2.93 -4.13 -15.93
CA LEU A 112 3.28 -5.49 -15.51
C LEU A 112 4.68 -5.49 -14.90
N SER A 113 4.76 -5.75 -13.61
CA SER A 113 6.02 -5.78 -12.85
C SER A 113 6.12 -7.07 -12.06
N GLY A 114 7.12 -7.89 -12.42
CA GLY A 114 7.41 -9.16 -11.76
C GLY A 114 6.76 -10.39 -12.43
N PRO A 115 7.01 -11.60 -11.89
CA PRO A 115 6.49 -12.83 -12.47
C PRO A 115 4.97 -12.92 -12.32
N VAL A 116 4.27 -13.12 -13.43
CA VAL A 116 2.83 -13.39 -13.45
C VAL A 116 2.56 -14.67 -12.65
N ARG A 117 1.78 -14.55 -11.57
CA ARG A 117 1.31 -15.71 -10.80
C ARG A 117 -0.03 -16.17 -11.37
N SER A 118 -0.17 -17.47 -11.58
CA SER A 118 -1.44 -18.03 -12.05
C SER A 118 -2.53 -17.84 -11.01
N VAL A 119 -3.75 -17.55 -11.49
CA VAL A 119 -4.95 -17.37 -10.66
C VAL A 119 -5.19 -18.61 -9.79
N ASP A 120 -4.97 -19.81 -10.33
CA ASP A 120 -5.12 -21.07 -9.61
C ASP A 120 -4.20 -21.16 -8.38
N LYS A 121 -2.95 -20.69 -8.50
CA LYS A 121 -2.01 -20.67 -7.37
C LYS A 121 -2.43 -19.68 -6.30
N ILE A 122 -3.03 -18.56 -6.68
CA ILE A 122 -3.56 -17.56 -5.74
C ILE A 122 -4.79 -18.12 -5.01
N LEU A 123 -5.75 -18.68 -5.75
CA LEU A 123 -6.97 -19.28 -5.19
C LEU A 123 -6.64 -20.44 -4.25
N ALA A 124 -5.77 -21.36 -4.66
CA ALA A 124 -5.36 -22.49 -3.82
C ALA A 124 -4.71 -22.02 -2.50
N ARG A 125 -3.94 -20.93 -2.52
CA ARG A 125 -3.36 -20.35 -1.30
C ARG A 125 -4.43 -19.73 -0.40
N SER A 126 -5.37 -18.97 -0.97
CA SER A 126 -6.46 -18.35 -0.20
C SER A 126 -7.39 -19.39 0.42
N LEU A 127 -7.70 -20.47 -0.31
CA LEU A 127 -8.52 -21.59 0.18
C LEU A 127 -7.81 -22.34 1.31
N ARG A 128 -6.51 -22.59 1.21
CA ARG A 128 -5.71 -23.14 2.33
C ARG A 128 -5.71 -22.24 3.55
N ALA A 129 -5.53 -20.93 3.37
CA ALA A 129 -5.55 -19.96 4.46
C ALA A 129 -6.94 -19.85 5.13
N ALA A 130 -8.01 -20.14 4.38
CA ALA A 130 -9.38 -20.19 4.89
C ALA A 130 -9.77 -21.56 5.47
N GLY A 131 -8.87 -22.55 5.44
CA GLY A 131 -9.12 -23.91 5.92
C GLY A 131 -10.05 -24.75 5.03
N VAL A 132 -10.25 -24.34 3.77
CA VAL A 132 -11.21 -24.96 2.83
C VAL A 132 -10.59 -26.13 2.05
N VAL A 133 -9.25 -26.21 1.97
CA VAL A 133 -8.53 -27.29 1.31
C VAL A 133 -7.35 -27.70 2.19
N SER A 134 -7.23 -29.01 2.46
CA SER A 134 -6.14 -29.64 3.21
C SER A 134 -4.83 -29.68 2.41
#